data_AF-A0A0K9PTD5-F1
#
_entry.id   AF-A0A0K9PTD5-F1
#
_cell.length_a   1.000
_cell.length_b   1.000
_cell.length_c   1.000
_cell.angle_alpha   90.00
_cell.angle_beta   90.00
_cell.angle_gamma   90.00
#
_symmetry.space_group_name_H-M   'P 1'
#
loop_
_entity.id
_entity.type
_entity.pdbx_description
1 polymer ?
#
loop_
_entity_poly.entity_id
_entity_poly.type
_entity_poly.pdbx_seq_one_letter_code
_entity_poly.pdbx_strand_id
1 'polypeptide(L)'
;MTSENLIPSGMMEDLASDSENVDARVNPFSDEIVFKYCLDGTKERFFSLKEKAIYSTEKELADFADQVSLYSGCSHHRYQISIAKQLIQEGSDSWNTISGKDLNHAPLLVDAFPEIERRFQKISHSSRGLSWQDMDVLRRIAGCDENGAMNRENFDRLWFWMYPVAFTLSKEHMKVLWESLQPRWIQGLITREEAQNALFVREGQREEVQKPGTFVLRFPTSRSWPHPDAGSLVVTYVGADSNIHNKLISLHDQRINSKPFSELLLEEPELLRLGSVGR
;
A
#
# COMPACT_ATOMS: atom_id res chain seq x y z
N MET A 1 -46.63 9.14 -83.31
CA MET A 1 -47.57 9.75 -82.33
C MET A 1 -47.49 8.92 -81.07
N THR A 2 -47.25 9.61 -79.97
CA THR A 2 -46.84 9.17 -78.63
C THR A 2 -47.80 8.18 -77.96
N SER A 3 -47.22 7.16 -77.31
CA SER A 3 -47.87 6.39 -76.24
C SER A 3 -47.13 6.66 -74.93
N GLU A 4 -47.94 6.82 -73.89
CA GLU A 4 -47.62 7.14 -72.49
C GLU A 4 -46.81 6.05 -71.78
N ASN A 5 -46.11 6.43 -70.70
CA ASN A 5 -45.91 5.68 -69.45
C ASN A 5 -45.05 6.57 -68.51
N LEU A 6 -45.64 7.27 -67.52
CA LEU A 6 -45.90 6.84 -66.13
C LEU A 6 -44.63 6.40 -65.35
N ILE A 7 -44.18 7.29 -64.47
CA ILE A 7 -43.24 7.03 -63.36
C ILE A 7 -44.01 6.32 -62.23
N PRO A 8 -43.40 5.36 -61.50
CA PRO A 8 -43.13 5.64 -60.08
C PRO A 8 -41.85 5.01 -59.50
N SER A 9 -41.24 5.81 -58.63
CA SER A 9 -40.77 5.47 -57.27
C SER A 9 -39.59 4.51 -57.05
N GLY A 10 -38.58 5.04 -56.35
CA GLY A 10 -37.93 4.31 -55.25
C GLY A 10 -36.54 3.76 -55.54
N MET A 11 -35.51 4.60 -55.43
CA MET A 11 -34.16 4.13 -55.11
C MET A 11 -34.14 3.72 -53.64
N MET A 12 -34.16 2.43 -53.39
CA MET A 12 -33.87 1.82 -52.10
C MET A 12 -32.44 1.29 -52.19
N GLU A 13 -31.46 2.14 -51.87
CA GLU A 13 -30.09 1.72 -51.59
C GLU A 13 -30.04 1.30 -50.12
N ASP A 14 -29.75 0.01 -49.91
CA ASP A 14 -29.46 -0.60 -48.62
C ASP A 14 -28.19 0.03 -48.01
N LEU A 15 -28.37 0.98 -47.11
CA LEU A 15 -27.39 1.30 -46.08
C LEU A 15 -27.84 0.62 -44.79
N ALA A 16 -27.56 -0.68 -44.68
CA ALA A 16 -27.49 -1.34 -43.39
C ALA A 16 -26.29 -0.75 -42.65
N SER A 17 -26.56 0.24 -41.80
CA SER A 17 -25.60 0.69 -40.81
C SER A 17 -25.39 -0.45 -39.81
N ASP A 18 -24.21 -1.08 -39.85
CA ASP A 18 -23.70 -1.84 -38.72
C ASP A 18 -23.53 -0.87 -37.55
N SER A 19 -24.62 -0.69 -36.81
CA SER A 19 -24.62 -0.16 -35.46
C SER A 19 -23.95 -1.20 -34.58
N GLU A 20 -22.62 -1.26 -34.61
CA GLU A 20 -21.85 -1.77 -33.49
C GLU A 20 -22.25 -0.92 -32.28
N ASN A 21 -23.16 -1.46 -31.47
CA ASN A 21 -23.50 -0.95 -30.17
C ASN A 21 -22.29 -1.18 -29.26
N VAL A 22 -21.25 -0.37 -29.46
CA VAL A 22 -20.19 -0.20 -28.48
C VAL A 22 -20.87 0.45 -27.31
N ASP A 23 -21.20 -0.37 -26.31
CA ASP A 23 -21.62 0.05 -24.99
C ASP A 23 -20.53 0.99 -24.46
N ALA A 24 -20.67 2.28 -24.79
CA ALA A 24 -19.68 3.32 -24.54
C ALA A 24 -19.70 3.58 -23.04
N ARG A 25 -19.06 2.68 -22.29
CA ARG A 25 -18.80 2.88 -20.88
C ARG A 25 -18.03 4.18 -20.75
N VAL A 26 -18.70 5.17 -20.18
CA VAL A 26 -18.09 6.45 -19.82
C VAL A 26 -16.92 6.13 -18.90
N ASN A 27 -15.71 6.55 -19.29
CA ASN A 27 -14.50 6.37 -18.49
C ASN A 27 -14.79 6.81 -17.04
N PRO A 28 -14.60 5.94 -16.03
CA PRO A 28 -14.92 6.26 -14.64
C PRO A 28 -14.08 7.40 -14.06
N PHE A 29 -12.99 7.78 -14.75
CA PHE A 29 -12.05 8.83 -14.39
C PHE A 29 -11.98 9.92 -15.47
N SER A 30 -12.88 10.90 -15.39
CA SER A 30 -12.79 12.14 -16.16
C SER A 30 -11.64 13.04 -15.67
N ASP A 31 -11.24 14.03 -16.48
CA ASP A 31 -10.24 15.03 -16.10
C ASP A 31 -10.60 15.73 -14.77
N GLU A 32 -11.89 16.02 -14.55
CA GLU A 32 -12.37 16.59 -13.30
C GLU A 32 -12.05 15.69 -12.09
N ILE A 33 -12.24 14.37 -12.23
CA ILE A 33 -11.94 13.40 -11.18
C ILE A 33 -10.43 13.32 -10.94
N VAL A 34 -9.63 13.39 -11.99
CA VAL A 34 -8.16 13.44 -11.89
C VAL A 34 -7.71 14.67 -11.11
N PHE A 35 -8.14 15.87 -11.52
CA PHE A 35 -7.78 17.10 -10.84
C PHE A 35 -8.27 17.12 -9.40
N LYS A 36 -9.51 16.69 -9.16
CA LYS A 36 -10.06 16.57 -7.82
C LYS A 36 -9.21 15.64 -6.96
N TYR A 37 -8.87 14.45 -7.46
CA TYR A 37 -8.01 13.52 -6.73
C TYR A 37 -6.64 14.11 -6.37
N CYS A 38 -6.03 14.86 -7.30
CA CYS A 38 -4.74 15.52 -7.04
C CYS A 38 -4.83 16.57 -5.92
N LEU A 39 -5.93 17.33 -5.85
CA LEU A 39 -6.13 18.41 -4.86
C LEU A 39 -6.71 17.91 -3.52
N ASP A 40 -7.39 16.77 -3.54
CA ASP A 40 -8.11 16.21 -2.40
C ASP A 40 -7.19 15.74 -1.25
N GLY A 41 -7.73 15.75 -0.04
CA GLY A 41 -7.10 15.13 1.12
C GLY A 41 -7.17 13.60 1.08
N THR A 42 -6.44 12.93 1.97
CA THR A 42 -6.39 11.46 2.04
C THR A 42 -7.77 10.83 2.22
N LYS A 43 -8.67 11.49 2.96
CA LYS A 43 -10.03 10.99 3.24
C LYS A 43 -10.91 11.05 1.99
N GLU A 44 -10.86 12.15 1.26
CA GLU A 44 -11.63 12.35 0.03
C GLU A 44 -11.13 11.41 -1.08
N ARG A 45 -9.81 11.27 -1.22
CA ARG A 45 -9.17 10.27 -2.08
C ARG A 45 -9.63 8.85 -1.76
N PHE A 46 -9.73 8.50 -0.46
CA PHE A 46 -10.17 7.18 -0.02
C PHE A 46 -11.57 6.84 -0.53
N PHE A 47 -12.54 7.74 -0.33
CA PHE A 47 -13.91 7.50 -0.78
C PHE A 47 -13.98 7.41 -2.30
N SER A 48 -13.34 8.34 -3.01
CA SER A 48 -13.33 8.35 -4.48
C SER A 48 -12.72 7.08 -5.07
N LEU A 49 -11.58 6.62 -4.55
CA LEU A 49 -10.95 5.37 -5.01
C LEU A 49 -11.78 4.15 -4.65
N LYS A 50 -12.29 4.06 -3.41
CA LYS A 50 -13.05 2.91 -2.94
C LYS A 50 -14.31 2.68 -3.77
N GLU A 51 -14.99 3.76 -4.14
CA GLU A 51 -16.19 3.71 -4.97
C GLU A 51 -15.89 3.27 -6.41
N LYS A 52 -14.82 3.81 -7.01
CA LYS A 52 -14.54 3.63 -8.45
C LYS A 52 -13.72 2.39 -8.78
N ALA A 53 -12.78 2.00 -7.92
CA ALA A 53 -11.77 1.00 -8.26
C ALA A 53 -12.36 -0.40 -8.51
N ILE A 54 -13.44 -0.78 -7.82
CA ILE A 54 -14.06 -2.11 -7.96
C ILE A 54 -14.67 -2.30 -9.36
N TYR A 55 -15.23 -1.23 -9.93
CA TYR A 55 -15.92 -1.26 -11.23
C TYR A 55 -15.01 -0.94 -12.42
N SER A 56 -13.80 -0.47 -12.15
CA SER A 56 -12.82 -0.09 -13.17
C SER A 56 -12.02 -1.32 -13.66
N THR A 57 -11.65 -1.31 -14.92
CA THR A 57 -10.67 -2.23 -15.49
C THR A 57 -9.26 -1.89 -15.02
N GLU A 58 -8.32 -2.84 -15.10
CA GLU A 58 -6.92 -2.60 -14.76
C GLU A 58 -6.31 -1.48 -15.63
N LYS A 59 -6.71 -1.42 -16.91
CA LYS A 59 -6.25 -0.38 -17.83
C LYS A 59 -6.75 1.00 -17.41
N GLU A 60 -8.04 1.15 -17.09
CA GLU A 60 -8.59 2.44 -16.63
C GLU A 60 -7.92 2.92 -15.34
N LEU A 61 -7.62 2.00 -14.41
CA LEU A 61 -6.88 2.32 -13.19
C LEU A 61 -5.44 2.73 -13.48
N ALA A 62 -4.75 2.06 -14.41
CA ALA A 62 -3.40 2.42 -14.82
C ALA A 62 -3.36 3.80 -15.51
N ASP A 63 -4.29 4.07 -16.43
CA ASP A 63 -4.41 5.35 -17.13
C ASP A 63 -4.72 6.48 -16.12
N PHE A 64 -5.61 6.24 -15.16
CA PHE A 64 -5.89 7.17 -14.07
C PHE A 64 -4.66 7.42 -13.19
N ALA A 65 -3.94 6.36 -12.82
CA ALA A 65 -2.72 6.42 -12.03
C ALA A 65 -1.62 7.25 -12.71
N ASP A 66 -1.47 7.10 -14.03
CA ASP A 66 -0.52 7.86 -14.84
C ASP A 66 -0.86 9.34 -14.91
N GLN A 67 -2.13 9.67 -15.13
CA GLN A 67 -2.58 11.06 -15.14
C GLN A 67 -2.41 11.72 -13.77
N VAL A 68 -2.82 11.06 -12.69
CA VAL A 68 -2.63 11.58 -11.32
C VAL A 68 -1.14 11.78 -11.02
N SER A 69 -0.28 10.83 -11.39
CA SER A 69 1.17 10.97 -11.22
C SER A 69 1.73 12.17 -11.99
N LEU A 70 1.24 12.40 -13.21
CA LEU A 70 1.66 13.52 -14.05
C LEU A 70 1.25 14.85 -13.44
N TYR A 71 -0.03 15.01 -13.05
CA TYR A 71 -0.56 16.28 -12.56
C TYR A 71 -0.16 16.60 -11.12
N SER A 72 0.02 15.59 -10.27
CA SER A 72 0.52 15.80 -8.90
C SER A 72 2.05 15.95 -8.82
N GLY A 73 2.78 15.56 -9.87
CA GLY A 73 4.24 15.44 -9.83
C GLY A 73 4.75 14.36 -8.86
N CYS A 74 3.88 13.45 -8.41
CA CYS A 74 4.19 12.45 -7.38
C CYS A 74 3.83 11.03 -7.84
N SER A 75 4.87 10.26 -8.19
CA SER A 75 4.73 8.87 -8.65
C SER A 75 4.20 7.91 -7.59
N HIS A 76 4.27 8.26 -6.30
CA HIS A 76 3.73 7.43 -5.23
C HIS A 76 2.22 7.23 -5.34
N HIS A 77 1.48 8.19 -5.92
CA HIS A 77 0.05 8.00 -6.18
C HIS A 77 -0.23 6.87 -7.15
N ARG A 78 0.65 6.65 -8.15
CA ARG A 78 0.48 5.59 -9.14
C ARG A 78 0.33 4.24 -8.46
N TYR A 79 1.20 3.97 -7.49
CA TYR A 79 1.22 2.73 -6.73
C TYR A 79 -0.04 2.54 -5.86
N GLN A 80 -0.47 3.59 -5.16
CA GLN A 80 -1.68 3.49 -4.31
C GLN A 80 -2.94 3.25 -5.14
N ILE A 81 -3.01 3.81 -6.34
CA ILE A 81 -4.13 3.61 -7.27
C ILE A 81 -4.08 2.20 -7.86
N SER A 82 -2.90 1.73 -8.30
CA SER A 82 -2.77 0.42 -8.96
C SER A 82 -3.16 -0.75 -8.06
N ILE A 83 -2.91 -0.67 -6.75
CA ILE A 83 -3.27 -1.74 -5.81
C ILE A 83 -4.71 -1.66 -5.31
N ALA A 84 -5.43 -0.56 -5.58
CA ALA A 84 -6.71 -0.25 -4.94
C ALA A 84 -7.76 -1.34 -5.10
N LYS A 85 -7.93 -1.85 -6.32
CA LYS A 85 -8.96 -2.85 -6.62
C LYS A 85 -8.73 -4.16 -5.90
N GLN A 86 -7.52 -4.72 -5.99
CA GLN A 86 -7.14 -5.96 -5.31
C GLN A 86 -7.19 -5.78 -3.79
N LEU A 87 -6.67 -4.67 -3.27
CA LEU A 87 -6.72 -4.31 -1.84
C LEU A 87 -8.16 -4.34 -1.30
N ILE A 88 -9.13 -3.76 -2.01
CA ILE A 88 -10.52 -3.72 -1.57
C ILE A 88 -11.17 -5.11 -1.64
N GLN A 89 -10.97 -5.83 -2.74
CA GLN A 89 -11.56 -7.16 -2.95
C GLN A 89 -11.01 -8.17 -1.93
N GLU A 90 -9.68 -8.29 -1.84
CA GLU A 90 -9.04 -9.22 -0.90
C GLU A 90 -9.31 -8.84 0.56
N GLY A 91 -9.48 -7.56 0.87
CA GLY A 91 -9.87 -7.12 2.21
C GLY A 91 -11.28 -7.56 2.57
N SER A 92 -12.23 -7.41 1.63
CA SER A 92 -13.60 -7.90 1.84
C SER A 92 -13.64 -9.43 2.03
N ASP A 93 -12.90 -10.18 1.22
CA ASP A 93 -12.83 -11.63 1.31
C ASP A 93 -12.19 -12.10 2.62
N SER A 94 -11.13 -11.42 3.05
CA SER A 94 -10.43 -11.72 4.30
C SER A 94 -11.32 -11.41 5.50
N TRP A 95 -12.03 -10.28 5.49
CA TRP A 95 -13.02 -9.97 6.53
C TRP A 95 -14.11 -11.04 6.60
N ASN A 96 -14.70 -11.43 5.47
CA ASN A 96 -15.76 -12.46 5.42
C ASN A 96 -15.27 -13.82 5.96
N THR A 97 -13.98 -14.12 5.79
CA THR A 97 -13.35 -15.32 6.34
C THR A 97 -13.20 -15.20 7.86
N ILE A 98 -12.72 -14.05 8.36
CA ILE A 98 -12.43 -13.79 9.78
C ILE A 98 -13.71 -13.64 10.61
N SER A 99 -14.69 -12.89 10.14
CA SER A 99 -15.95 -12.68 10.84
C SER A 99 -16.79 -13.97 10.92
N GLY A 100 -16.46 -14.96 10.09
CA GLY A 100 -17.22 -16.20 10.00
C GLY A 100 -18.69 -15.95 9.63
N LYS A 101 -19.56 -16.88 10.05
CA LYS A 101 -21.02 -16.79 9.85
C LYS A 101 -21.76 -16.19 11.06
N ASP A 102 -21.08 -16.02 12.20
CA ASP A 102 -21.69 -15.48 13.40
C ASP A 102 -21.57 -13.95 13.42
N LEU A 103 -22.63 -13.29 12.99
CA LEU A 103 -22.72 -11.83 12.95
C LEU A 103 -22.92 -11.21 14.35
N ASN A 104 -23.16 -12.01 15.39
CA ASN A 104 -23.50 -11.52 16.72
C ASN A 104 -22.29 -11.36 17.65
N HIS A 105 -21.14 -11.96 17.30
CA HIS A 105 -19.92 -11.87 18.10
C HIS A 105 -18.78 -11.28 17.27
N ALA A 106 -18.19 -10.20 17.77
CA ALA A 106 -17.01 -9.61 17.14
C ALA A 106 -15.83 -10.61 17.25
N PRO A 107 -15.15 -10.95 16.15
CA PRO A 107 -14.00 -11.84 16.20
C PRO A 107 -12.88 -11.23 17.04
N LEU A 108 -12.17 -12.07 17.79
CA LEU A 108 -10.97 -11.65 18.50
C LEU A 108 -9.78 -11.62 17.53
N LEU A 109 -8.92 -10.60 17.67
CA LEU A 109 -7.73 -10.45 16.82
C LEU A 109 -6.80 -11.67 16.92
N VAL A 110 -6.68 -12.27 18.11
CA VAL A 110 -5.86 -13.47 18.34
C VAL A 110 -6.34 -14.65 17.49
N ASP A 111 -7.65 -14.82 17.35
CA ASP A 111 -8.25 -15.89 16.55
C ASP A 111 -8.18 -15.57 15.05
N ALA A 112 -8.25 -14.29 14.70
CA ALA A 112 -8.10 -13.80 13.33
C ALA A 112 -6.64 -13.83 12.83
N PHE A 113 -5.66 -13.78 13.74
CA PHE A 113 -4.25 -13.58 13.41
C PHE A 113 -3.67 -14.62 12.43
N PRO A 114 -3.96 -15.93 12.56
CA PRO A 114 -3.48 -16.92 11.58
C PRO A 114 -3.93 -16.63 10.15
N GLU A 115 -5.17 -16.16 9.96
CA GLU A 115 -5.67 -15.78 8.63
C GLU A 115 -5.01 -14.48 8.14
N ILE A 116 -4.80 -13.50 9.02
CA ILE A 116 -4.09 -12.25 8.72
C ILE A 116 -2.64 -12.55 8.27
N GLU A 117 -1.92 -13.37 9.01
CA GLU A 117 -0.56 -13.80 8.69
C GLU A 117 -0.51 -14.52 7.33
N ARG A 118 -1.43 -15.47 7.11
CA ARG A 118 -1.53 -16.20 5.84
C ARG A 118 -1.76 -15.26 4.66
N ARG A 119 -2.62 -14.24 4.82
CA ARG A 119 -2.85 -13.21 3.80
C ARG A 119 -1.60 -12.36 3.58
N PHE A 120 -0.93 -11.94 4.65
CA PHE A 120 0.32 -11.19 4.58
C PHE A 120 1.39 -11.94 3.76
N GLN A 121 1.62 -13.22 4.06
CA GLN A 121 2.57 -14.06 3.32
C GLN A 121 2.17 -14.23 1.85
N LYS A 122 0.87 -14.41 1.59
CA LYS A 122 0.34 -14.52 0.21
C LYS A 122 0.63 -13.26 -0.61
N ILE A 123 0.38 -12.07 -0.05
CA ILE A 123 0.57 -10.79 -0.73
C ILE A 123 2.06 -10.46 -0.88
N SER A 124 2.86 -10.70 0.16
CA SER A 124 4.31 -10.43 0.15
C SER A 124 5.12 -11.46 -0.62
N HIS A 125 4.53 -12.58 -1.02
CA HIS A 125 5.23 -13.72 -1.61
C HIS A 125 6.47 -14.16 -0.82
N SER A 126 6.46 -13.93 0.50
CA SER A 126 7.58 -14.15 1.41
C SER A 126 7.38 -15.42 2.22
N SER A 127 8.47 -16.15 2.43
CA SER A 127 8.55 -17.29 3.35
C SER A 127 8.50 -16.84 4.81
N ARG A 128 9.01 -15.64 5.11
CA ARG A 128 8.94 -15.02 6.43
C ARG A 128 7.59 -14.35 6.66
N GLY A 129 6.84 -14.82 7.65
CA GLY A 129 5.55 -14.28 8.12
C GLY A 129 5.68 -13.23 9.22
N LEU A 130 4.54 -12.92 9.86
CA LEU A 130 4.42 -11.97 10.96
C LEU A 130 4.63 -12.69 12.30
N SER A 131 5.31 -12.06 13.25
CA SER A 131 5.42 -12.61 14.61
C SER A 131 4.28 -12.16 15.53
N TRP A 132 4.19 -12.75 16.72
CA TRP A 132 3.25 -12.29 17.76
C TRP A 132 3.54 -10.85 18.22
N GLN A 133 4.80 -10.41 18.21
CA GLN A 133 5.14 -9.00 18.46
C GLN A 133 4.60 -8.06 17.36
N ASP A 134 4.55 -8.55 16.12
CA ASP A 134 3.96 -7.80 15.01
C ASP A 134 2.43 -7.70 15.16
N MET A 135 1.78 -8.74 15.72
CA MET A 135 0.34 -8.70 16.06
C MET A 135 0.01 -7.56 17.01
N ASP A 136 0.84 -7.31 18.03
CA ASP A 136 0.60 -6.22 18.98
C ASP A 136 0.63 -4.84 18.31
N VAL A 137 1.53 -4.64 17.34
CA VAL A 137 1.58 -3.42 16.54
C VAL A 137 0.34 -3.31 15.66
N LEU A 138 -0.07 -4.40 15.00
CA LEU A 138 -1.29 -4.43 14.19
C LEU A 138 -2.55 -4.16 15.04
N ARG A 139 -2.61 -4.66 16.27
CA ARG A 139 -3.71 -4.39 17.22
C ARG A 139 -3.85 -2.90 17.50
N ARG A 140 -2.72 -2.21 17.74
CA ARG A 140 -2.68 -0.76 17.97
C ARG A 140 -3.11 0.03 16.73
N ILE A 141 -2.70 -0.40 15.54
CA ILE A 141 -3.10 0.22 14.26
C ILE A 141 -4.59 0.05 13.99
N ALA A 142 -5.13 -1.15 14.25
CA ALA A 142 -6.55 -1.44 14.15
C ALA A 142 -7.39 -0.59 15.12
N GLY A 143 -6.78 -0.14 16.22
CA GLY A 143 -7.48 0.50 17.33
C GLY A 143 -8.37 -0.47 18.09
N CYS A 144 -7.99 -1.74 18.15
CA CYS A 144 -8.66 -2.72 19.00
C CYS A 144 -8.35 -2.42 20.47
N ASP A 145 -9.32 -2.70 21.33
CA ASP A 145 -9.14 -2.59 22.78
C ASP A 145 -8.16 -3.65 23.32
N GLU A 146 -7.96 -3.67 24.64
CA GLU A 146 -7.12 -4.67 25.30
C GLU A 146 -7.69 -6.09 25.19
N ASN A 147 -9.02 -6.20 25.08
CA ASN A 147 -9.71 -7.47 24.90
C ASN A 147 -9.52 -8.04 23.49
N GLY A 148 -9.08 -7.22 22.54
CA GLY A 148 -8.74 -7.62 21.18
C GLY A 148 -9.95 -7.87 20.28
N ALA A 149 -11.16 -7.47 20.70
CA ALA A 149 -12.35 -7.60 19.86
C ALA A 149 -12.25 -6.65 18.65
N MET A 150 -12.51 -7.18 17.45
CA MET A 150 -12.31 -6.46 16.20
C MET A 150 -13.63 -6.38 15.43
N ASN A 151 -14.10 -5.16 15.15
CA ASN A 151 -15.20 -4.95 14.21
C ASN A 151 -14.67 -4.68 12.79
N ARG A 152 -15.59 -4.48 11.83
CA ARG A 152 -15.23 -4.22 10.43
C ARG A 152 -14.36 -2.98 10.26
N GLU A 153 -14.62 -1.92 11.01
CA GLU A 153 -13.83 -0.68 10.92
C GLU A 153 -12.40 -0.90 11.44
N ASN A 154 -12.26 -1.61 12.56
CA ASN A 154 -10.94 -1.98 13.09
C ASN A 154 -10.15 -2.81 12.10
N PHE A 155 -10.80 -3.80 11.47
CA PHE A 155 -10.17 -4.61 10.43
C PHE A 155 -9.78 -3.78 9.21
N ASP A 156 -10.67 -2.91 8.71
CA ASP A 156 -10.39 -2.04 7.57
C ASP A 156 -9.15 -1.16 7.86
N ARG A 157 -9.01 -0.59 9.07
CA ARG A 157 -7.82 0.19 9.48
C ARG A 157 -6.54 -0.65 9.46
N LEU A 158 -6.59 -1.87 10.00
CA LEU A 158 -5.48 -2.83 9.95
C LEU A 158 -5.11 -3.16 8.51
N TRP A 159 -6.11 -3.53 7.71
CA TRP A 159 -5.94 -4.00 6.34
C TRP A 159 -5.36 -2.91 5.42
N PHE A 160 -5.89 -1.69 5.49
CA PHE A 160 -5.41 -0.56 4.70
C PHE A 160 -4.00 -0.11 5.06
N TRP A 161 -3.50 -0.50 6.23
CA TRP A 161 -2.09 -0.35 6.58
C TRP A 161 -1.23 -1.54 6.13
N MET A 162 -1.69 -2.76 6.43
CA MET A 162 -0.93 -3.99 6.17
C MET A 162 -0.77 -4.30 4.69
N TYR A 163 -1.82 -4.11 3.88
CA TYR A 163 -1.80 -4.51 2.47
C TYR A 163 -0.72 -3.77 1.67
N PRO A 164 -0.60 -2.43 1.72
CA PRO A 164 0.50 -1.72 1.04
C PRO A 164 1.88 -2.15 1.52
N VAL A 165 2.04 -2.46 2.82
CA VAL A 165 3.30 -2.96 3.39
C VAL A 165 3.64 -4.33 2.81
N ALA A 166 2.70 -5.27 2.85
CA ALA A 166 2.88 -6.61 2.30
C ALA A 166 3.18 -6.56 0.79
N PHE A 167 2.48 -5.71 0.05
CA PHE A 167 2.74 -5.53 -1.38
C PHE A 167 4.12 -4.91 -1.62
N THR A 168 4.58 -3.95 -0.80
CA THR A 168 5.94 -3.43 -0.94
C THR A 168 6.97 -4.53 -0.75
N LEU A 169 6.74 -5.43 0.21
CA LEU A 169 7.60 -6.59 0.47
C LEU A 169 7.55 -7.66 -0.62
N SER A 170 6.57 -7.63 -1.53
CA SER A 170 6.52 -8.54 -2.68
C SER A 170 7.54 -8.20 -3.76
N LYS A 171 8.07 -6.97 -3.74
CA LYS A 171 9.14 -6.53 -4.65
C LYS A 171 10.45 -7.22 -4.27
N GLU A 172 11.13 -7.80 -5.25
CA GLU A 172 12.35 -8.63 -5.05
C GLU A 172 13.37 -8.00 -4.09
N HIS A 173 13.73 -6.73 -4.30
CA HIS A 173 14.73 -6.03 -3.48
C HIS A 173 14.28 -5.84 -2.02
N MET A 174 12.98 -5.65 -1.78
CA MET A 174 12.42 -5.52 -0.42
C MET A 174 12.25 -6.88 0.24
N LYS A 175 11.84 -7.87 -0.54
CA LYS A 175 11.69 -9.26 -0.10
C LYS A 175 13.00 -9.79 0.47
N VAL A 176 14.11 -9.57 -0.23
CA VAL A 176 15.46 -9.97 0.22
C VAL A 176 15.81 -9.35 1.59
N LEU A 177 15.50 -8.06 1.80
CA LEU A 177 15.74 -7.42 3.11
C LEU A 177 14.86 -8.00 4.22
N TRP A 178 13.59 -8.30 3.91
CA TRP A 178 12.65 -8.87 4.87
C TRP A 178 13.02 -10.31 5.24
N GLU A 179 13.39 -11.14 4.27
CA GLU A 179 13.73 -12.55 4.50
C GLU A 179 15.14 -12.74 5.10
N SER A 180 16.01 -11.73 5.01
CA SER A 180 17.38 -11.79 5.56
C SER A 180 17.37 -12.01 7.07
N LEU A 181 17.96 -13.14 7.50
CA LEU A 181 18.13 -13.47 8.91
C LEU A 181 19.44 -12.91 9.49
N GLN A 182 20.44 -12.66 8.65
CA GLN A 182 21.76 -12.18 9.09
C GLN A 182 22.48 -11.38 7.99
N PRO A 183 22.62 -10.05 8.13
CA PRO A 183 22.00 -9.22 9.17
C PRO A 183 20.48 -9.11 8.96
N ARG A 184 19.73 -8.99 10.05
CA ARG A 184 18.26 -8.84 9.99
C ARG A 184 17.89 -7.39 9.73
N TRP A 185 17.80 -7.03 8.45
CA TRP A 185 17.59 -5.65 7.98
C TRP A 185 16.28 -5.04 8.46
N ILE A 186 15.16 -5.75 8.25
CA ILE A 186 13.84 -5.34 8.74
C ILE A 186 13.50 -6.25 9.91
N GLN A 187 13.48 -5.70 11.12
CA GLN A 187 13.27 -6.50 12.33
C GLN A 187 11.88 -7.09 12.43
N GLY A 188 10.88 -6.40 11.89
CA GLY A 188 9.47 -6.72 11.97
C GLY A 188 8.66 -5.46 11.72
N LEU A 189 7.40 -5.49 12.14
CA LEU A 189 6.56 -4.30 12.21
C LEU A 189 6.88 -3.59 13.53
N ILE A 190 7.62 -2.48 13.47
CA ILE A 190 8.04 -1.72 14.65
C ILE A 190 7.47 -0.31 14.66
N THR A 191 7.12 0.20 15.84
CA THR A 191 6.67 1.57 16.01
C THR A 191 7.82 2.57 15.94
N ARG A 192 7.50 3.86 15.84
CA ARG A 192 8.51 4.92 15.89
C ARG A 192 9.25 4.90 17.22
N GLU A 193 8.53 4.71 18.31
CA GLU A 193 9.04 4.70 19.68
C GLU A 193 9.99 3.51 19.90
N GLU A 194 9.63 2.32 19.43
CA GLU A 194 10.51 1.15 19.51
C GLU A 194 11.80 1.34 18.70
N ALA A 195 11.71 1.93 17.51
CA ALA A 195 12.87 2.23 16.69
C ALA A 195 13.78 3.29 17.35
N GLN A 196 13.19 4.33 17.95
CA GLN A 196 13.94 5.35 18.69
C GLN A 196 14.62 4.75 19.92
N ASN A 197 13.88 3.94 20.70
CA ASN A 197 14.40 3.24 21.88
C ASN A 197 15.56 2.30 21.53
N ALA A 198 15.51 1.64 20.37
CA ALA A 198 16.60 0.80 19.89
C ALA A 198 17.89 1.58 19.60
N LEU A 199 17.82 2.90 19.36
CA LEU A 199 18.98 3.77 19.14
C LEU A 199 19.54 4.37 20.43
N PHE A 200 19.01 3.99 21.60
CA PHE A 200 19.61 4.30 22.88
C PHE A 200 20.37 3.10 23.43
N VAL A 201 21.52 3.36 24.04
CA VAL A 201 22.29 2.42 24.86
C VAL A 201 21.92 2.69 26.31
N ARG A 202 21.57 1.62 27.03
CA ARG A 202 21.32 1.67 28.46
C ARG A 202 22.48 1.00 29.20
N GLU A 203 23.38 1.81 29.73
CA GLU A 203 24.44 1.36 30.64
C GLU A 203 24.15 1.90 32.05
N GLY A 204 23.67 1.02 32.93
CA GLY A 204 23.28 1.39 34.29
C GLY A 204 22.06 2.33 34.31
N GLN A 205 22.20 3.52 34.91
CA GLN A 205 21.14 4.54 34.97
C GLN A 205 21.28 5.62 33.89
N ARG A 206 22.27 5.52 32.98
CA ARG A 206 22.47 6.50 31.91
C ARG A 206 21.92 5.96 30.60
N GLU A 207 21.14 6.81 29.93
CA GLU A 207 20.64 6.56 28.58
C GLU A 207 21.44 7.44 27.63
N GLU A 208 22.31 6.82 26.85
CA GLU A 208 23.14 7.50 25.86
C GLU A 208 22.72 7.10 24.45
N VAL A 209 22.72 8.05 23.52
CA VAL A 209 22.40 7.74 22.12
C VAL A 209 23.52 6.86 21.54
N GLN A 210 23.15 5.89 20.70
CA GLN A 210 24.11 5.09 19.96
C GLN A 210 25.05 5.95 19.09
N LYS A 211 26.13 5.33 18.58
CA LYS A 211 27.09 6.03 17.72
C LYS A 211 26.37 6.63 16.48
N PRO A 212 26.76 7.84 16.04
CA PRO A 212 26.31 8.39 14.76
C PRO A 212 26.48 7.39 13.63
N GLY A 213 25.48 7.33 12.76
CA GLY A 213 25.41 6.35 11.68
C GLY A 213 24.71 5.04 12.04
N THR A 214 24.31 4.81 13.30
CA THR A 214 23.43 3.68 13.63
C THR A 214 22.01 3.94 13.14
N PHE A 215 21.41 2.96 12.46
CA PHE A 215 20.05 3.08 11.92
C PHE A 215 19.21 1.81 12.03
N VAL A 216 17.89 1.99 11.97
CA VAL A 216 16.89 0.92 11.96
C VAL A 216 15.86 1.20 10.86
N LEU A 217 15.47 0.14 10.14
CA LEU A 217 14.43 0.18 9.12
C LEU A 217 13.05 -0.12 9.71
N ARG A 218 12.03 0.64 9.30
CA ARG A 218 10.64 0.41 9.70
C ARG A 218 9.64 0.87 8.66
N PHE A 219 8.43 0.30 8.71
CA PHE A 219 7.26 0.84 8.03
C PHE A 219 6.56 1.86 8.95
N PRO A 220 6.18 3.06 8.46
CA PRO A 220 5.52 4.06 9.29
C PRO A 220 4.07 3.64 9.61
N THR A 221 3.75 3.53 10.90
CA THR A 221 2.41 3.16 11.40
C THR A 221 1.31 4.20 11.12
N SER A 222 1.70 5.44 10.78
CA SER A 222 0.80 6.58 10.53
C SER A 222 0.48 6.80 9.05
N ARG A 223 0.78 5.83 8.18
CA ARG A 223 0.61 5.92 6.72
C ARG A 223 -0.18 4.71 6.21
N SER A 224 -1.47 4.89 6.04
CA SER A 224 -2.38 3.87 5.50
C SER A 224 -2.90 4.28 4.13
N TRP A 225 -3.33 3.30 3.33
CA TRP A 225 -3.93 3.56 2.03
C TRP A 225 -5.13 4.53 2.14
N PRO A 226 -5.28 5.50 1.22
CA PRO A 226 -4.52 5.73 -0.02
C PRO A 226 -3.42 6.79 0.12
N HIS A 227 -2.85 7.00 1.31
CA HIS A 227 -1.73 7.94 1.48
C HIS A 227 -0.59 7.57 0.51
N PRO A 228 0.04 8.53 -0.22
CA PRO A 228 1.11 8.23 -1.18
C PRO A 228 2.23 7.37 -0.57
N ASP A 229 2.65 7.71 0.65
CA ASP A 229 3.68 6.97 1.40
C ASP A 229 3.17 5.68 2.11
N ALA A 230 1.97 5.18 1.86
CA ALA A 230 1.52 3.92 2.47
C ALA A 230 2.37 2.75 1.95
N GLY A 231 2.89 1.92 2.86
CA GLY A 231 3.84 0.85 2.52
C GLY A 231 5.25 1.34 2.20
N SER A 232 5.58 2.61 2.45
CA SER A 232 6.95 3.13 2.30
C SER A 232 7.87 2.69 3.44
N LEU A 233 9.19 2.78 3.22
CA LEU A 233 10.19 2.47 4.23
C LEU A 233 10.76 3.76 4.84
N VAL A 234 10.87 3.80 6.16
CA VAL A 234 11.52 4.89 6.90
C VAL A 234 12.77 4.33 7.58
N VAL A 235 13.87 5.06 7.44
CA VAL A 235 15.07 4.87 8.23
C VAL A 235 15.02 5.80 9.44
N THR A 236 15.14 5.22 10.63
CA THR A 236 15.36 5.96 11.88
C THR A 236 16.82 5.82 12.25
N TYR A 237 17.56 6.91 12.39
CA TYR A 237 19.02 6.87 12.55
C TYR A 237 19.56 7.95 13.50
N VAL A 238 20.77 7.75 14.00
CA VAL A 238 21.52 8.74 14.78
C VAL A 238 22.34 9.61 13.82
N GLY A 239 22.05 10.91 13.80
CA GLY A 239 22.78 11.89 12.99
C GLY A 239 24.15 12.24 13.57
N ALA A 240 24.95 12.96 12.79
CA ALA A 240 26.25 13.49 13.24
C ALA A 240 26.11 14.52 14.38
N ASP A 241 24.91 15.09 14.54
CA ASP A 241 24.51 15.98 15.65
C ASP A 241 24.09 15.21 16.91
N SER A 242 24.23 13.88 16.92
CA SER A 242 23.82 12.99 18.00
C SER A 242 22.31 13.01 18.30
N ASN A 243 21.48 13.51 17.38
CA ASN A 243 20.03 13.44 17.48
C ASN A 243 19.46 12.30 16.63
N ILE A 244 18.24 11.87 16.97
CA ILE A 244 17.54 10.83 16.21
C ILE A 244 16.71 11.46 15.09
N HIS A 245 17.04 11.09 13.86
CA HIS A 245 16.37 11.54 12.65
C HIS A 245 15.51 10.43 12.05
N ASN A 246 14.50 10.83 11.26
CA ASN A 246 13.61 9.92 10.56
C ASN A 246 13.56 10.36 9.10
N LYS A 247 14.02 9.50 8.18
CA LYS A 247 14.08 9.80 6.75
C LYS A 247 13.28 8.76 5.97
N LEU A 248 12.37 9.24 5.12
CA LEU A 248 11.64 8.41 4.17
C LEU A 248 12.60 7.97 3.05
N ILE A 249 12.60 6.69 2.71
CA ILE A 249 13.45 6.13 1.65
C ILE A 249 12.65 6.00 0.36
N SER A 250 13.23 6.52 -0.73
CA SER A 250 12.66 6.37 -2.07
C SER A 250 12.89 4.94 -2.57
N LEU A 251 11.80 4.18 -2.68
CA LEU A 251 11.82 2.79 -3.18
C LEU A 251 11.73 2.71 -4.71
N HIS A 252 11.67 3.85 -5.40
CA HIS A 252 11.51 3.94 -6.87
C HIS A 252 12.79 4.40 -7.56
N ASP A 253 13.92 4.36 -6.86
CA ASP A 253 15.21 4.74 -7.42
C ASP A 253 15.67 3.70 -8.46
N GLN A 254 15.94 4.14 -9.68
CA GLN A 254 16.42 3.29 -10.78
C GLN A 254 17.72 2.56 -10.41
N ARG A 255 18.50 3.09 -9.46
CA ARG A 255 19.72 2.45 -8.93
C ARG A 255 19.46 1.12 -8.25
N ILE A 256 18.25 0.87 -7.75
CA ILE A 256 17.85 -0.40 -7.12
C ILE A 256 17.92 -1.56 -8.13
N ASN A 257 17.85 -1.28 -9.43
CA ASN A 257 18.02 -2.30 -10.47
C ASN A 257 19.51 -2.63 -10.76
N SER A 258 20.45 -1.85 -10.21
CA SER A 258 21.88 -1.99 -10.50
C SER A 258 22.69 -2.60 -9.36
N LYS A 259 22.22 -2.50 -8.11
CA LYS A 259 22.91 -3.01 -6.91
C LYS A 259 21.90 -3.47 -5.86
N PRO A 260 22.27 -4.38 -4.95
CA PRO A 260 21.42 -4.74 -3.82
C PRO A 260 21.02 -3.50 -2.99
N PHE A 261 19.74 -3.42 -2.62
CA PHE A 261 19.22 -2.27 -1.89
C PHE A 261 19.89 -2.08 -0.52
N SER A 262 20.37 -3.16 0.10
CA SER A 262 21.23 -3.12 1.30
C SER A 262 22.52 -2.31 1.12
N GLU A 263 23.15 -2.41 -0.05
CA GLU A 263 24.38 -1.68 -0.36
C GLU A 263 24.08 -0.20 -0.59
N LEU A 264 22.99 0.11 -1.31
CA LEU A 264 22.53 1.49 -1.50
C LEU A 264 22.22 2.19 -0.18
N LEU A 265 21.67 1.47 0.80
CA LEU A 265 21.45 2.02 2.14
C LEU A 265 22.76 2.38 2.85
N LEU A 266 23.84 1.61 2.66
CA LEU A 266 25.14 1.86 3.27
C LEU A 266 26.02 2.86 2.50
N GLU A 267 25.63 3.22 1.28
CA GLU A 267 26.24 4.33 0.52
C GLU A 267 25.80 5.70 1.04
N GLU A 268 24.67 5.78 1.75
CA GLU A 268 24.22 7.02 2.37
C GLU A 268 25.18 7.40 3.51
N PRO A 269 25.77 8.62 3.50
CA PRO A 269 26.83 8.99 4.45
C PRO A 269 26.37 8.99 5.91
N GLU A 270 25.07 9.10 6.13
CA GLU A 270 24.44 9.10 7.46
C GLU A 270 24.10 7.69 7.97
N LEU A 271 24.24 6.64 7.15
CA LEU A 271 23.81 5.28 7.45
C LEU A 271 25.01 4.32 7.39
N LEU A 272 25.63 4.06 8.53
CA LEU A 272 26.89 3.31 8.60
C LEU A 272 26.72 1.91 9.17
N ARG A 273 25.79 1.73 10.10
CA ARG A 273 25.60 0.46 10.81
C ARG A 273 24.14 0.18 11.12
N LEU A 274 23.74 -1.05 10.87
CA LEU A 274 22.41 -1.52 11.22
C LEU A 274 22.33 -1.75 12.74
N GLY A 275 21.33 -1.15 13.37
CA GLY A 275 20.97 -1.37 14.77
C GLY A 275 20.05 -2.58 14.95
N SER A 276 20.06 -3.15 16.15
CA SER A 276 19.14 -4.22 16.55
C SER A 276 18.04 -3.67 17.46
N VAL A 277 16.79 -4.07 17.19
CA VAL A 277 15.67 -3.79 18.09
C VAL A 277 15.53 -4.98 19.03
N GLY A 278 15.74 -4.77 20.34
CA GLY A 278 15.48 -5.80 21.34
C GLY A 278 13.97 -5.98 21.50
N ARG A 279 13.46 -7.17 21.17
CA ARG A 279 12.06 -7.57 21.27
C ARG A 279 11.95 -8.97 21.83
#